data_AF-A0A9E5IE60-F1
#
_entry.id   AF-A0A9E5IE60-F1
#
_cell.length_a   1.000
_cell.length_b   1.000
_cell.length_c   1.000
_cell.angle_alpha   90.00
_cell.angle_beta   90.00
_cell.angle_gamma   90.00
#
_symmetry.space_group_name_H-M   'P 1'
#
loop_
_entity.id
_entity.type
_entity.pdbx_description
1 polymer ?
#
loop_
_entity_poly.entity_id
_entity_poly.type
_entity_poly.pdbx_seq_one_letter_code
_entity_poly.pdbx_strand_id
1 'polypeptide(L)' 'MHGPHIPQERKLVTSIPGPKSQELVSRRSEAVSAGLGMAVPVVVEKAGGGVVIDVDGNSIIDMGAGIAVVSVGNSAD' A
#
# COMPACT_ATOMS: atom_id res chain seq x y z
N MET A 1 2.30 21.42 5.63
CA MET A 1 1.28 20.47 6.11
C MET A 1 1.98 19.16 6.32
N HIS A 2 2.01 18.65 7.54
CA HIS A 2 2.67 17.41 7.93
C HIS A 2 1.94 16.19 7.33
N GLY A 3 2.65 15.08 7.13
CA GLY A 3 2.06 13.85 6.62
C GLY A 3 0.98 13.24 7.52
N PRO A 4 0.16 12.30 7.02
CA PRO A 4 -0.82 11.64 7.86
C PRO A 4 -0.13 10.84 8.98
N HIS A 5 -0.43 11.16 10.24
CA HIS A 5 -0.07 10.31 11.36
C HIS A 5 -0.87 9.01 11.30
N ILE A 6 -0.19 7.92 10.91
CA ILE A 6 -0.77 6.57 10.89
C ILE A 6 -0.18 5.70 12.01
N PRO A 7 -0.98 4.84 12.66
CA PRO A 7 -0.48 3.90 13.68
C PRO A 7 0.66 3.04 13.14
N GLN A 8 1.76 2.94 13.89
CA GLN A 8 2.93 2.12 13.53
C GLN A 8 2.76 0.69 14.07
N GLU A 9 1.74 0.00 13.58
CA GLU A 9 1.42 -1.39 13.95
C GLU A 9 1.11 -2.24 12.72
N ARG A 10 1.44 -3.53 12.76
CA ARG A 10 0.97 -4.49 11.76
C ARG A 10 -0.44 -4.96 12.15
N LYS A 11 -1.41 -4.79 11.27
CA LYS A 11 -2.80 -5.19 11.51
C LYS A 11 -3.47 -5.66 10.22
N LEU A 12 -3.96 -6.90 10.21
CA LEU A 12 -4.75 -7.42 9.10
C LEU A 12 -6.21 -7.52 9.54
N VAL A 13 -7.10 -6.87 8.80
CA VAL A 13 -8.56 -6.87 9.03
C VAL A 13 -9.30 -7.62 7.92
N THR A 14 -8.62 -7.91 6.81
CA THR A 14 -9.08 -8.80 5.75
C THR A 14 -7.97 -9.79 5.35
N SER A 15 -8.29 -10.75 4.48
CA SER A 15 -7.27 -11.41 3.67
C SER A 15 -6.53 -10.40 2.79
N ILE A 16 -5.34 -10.75 2.31
CA ILE A 16 -4.63 -9.99 1.27
C ILE A 16 -4.64 -10.81 -0.02
N PRO A 17 -5.17 -10.30 -1.14
CA PRO A 17 -5.89 -9.03 -1.28
C PRO A 17 -7.26 -9.04 -0.57
N GLY A 18 -7.66 -7.88 -0.04
CA GLY A 18 -9.03 -7.64 0.44
C GLY A 18 -10.01 -7.37 -0.71
N PRO A 19 -11.33 -7.32 -0.46
CA PRO A 19 -12.34 -7.22 -1.51
C PRO A 19 -12.22 -5.96 -2.37
N LYS A 20 -11.84 -4.80 -1.80
CA LYS A 20 -11.65 -3.57 -2.59
C LYS A 20 -10.37 -3.64 -3.41
N SER A 21 -9.29 -4.18 -2.83
CA SER A 21 -8.06 -4.43 -3.59
C SER A 21 -8.30 -5.38 -4.77
N GLN A 22 -9.13 -6.43 -4.60
CA GLN A 22 -9.50 -7.34 -5.69
C GLN A 22 -10.24 -6.62 -6.83
N GLU A 23 -11.23 -5.78 -6.50
CA GLU A 23 -11.96 -4.99 -7.50
C GLU A 23 -11.01 -4.08 -8.30
N LEU A 24 -10.10 -3.37 -7.63
CA LEU A 24 -9.16 -2.47 -8.27
C LEU A 24 -8.10 -3.22 -9.09
N VAL A 25 -7.66 -4.39 -8.64
CA VAL A 25 -6.76 -5.27 -9.41
C VAL A 25 -7.45 -5.81 -10.66
N SER A 26 -8.74 -6.18 -10.57
CA SER A 26 -9.54 -6.58 -11.74
C SER A 26 -9.61 -5.45 -12.76
N ARG A 27 -9.99 -4.25 -12.33
CA ARG A 27 -10.02 -3.05 -13.19
C ARG A 27 -8.66 -2.73 -13.80
N ARG A 28 -7.57 -2.90 -13.03
CA ARG A 28 -6.20 -2.72 -13.53
C ARG A 28 -5.88 -3.72 -14.64
N SER A 29 -6.30 -4.97 -14.50
CA SER A 29 -6.02 -6.03 -15.49
C SER A 29 -6.66 -5.76 -16.85
N GLU A 30 -7.79 -5.05 -16.87
CA GLU A 30 -8.50 -4.65 -18.10
C GLU A 30 -7.88 -3.41 -18.76
N ALA A 31 -7.21 -2.56 -17.98
CA ALA A 31 -6.76 -1.24 -18.41
C ALA A 31 -5.24 -1.09 -18.57
N VAL A 32 -4.44 -1.97 -17.95
CA VAL A 32 -2.97 -1.85 -17.87
C VAL A 32 -2.30 -3.05 -18.51
N SER A 33 -1.24 -2.80 -19.29
CA SER A 33 -0.44 -3.86 -19.92
C SER A 33 0.07 -4.87 -18.90
N ALA A 34 -0.02 -6.15 -19.24
CA ALA A 34 0.52 -7.26 -18.44
C ALA A 34 2.04 -7.18 -18.23
N GLY A 35 2.77 -6.39 -19.03
CA GLY A 35 4.20 -6.14 -18.83
C GLY A 35 4.51 -5.35 -17.56
N LEU A 36 3.54 -4.63 -16.99
CA LEU A 36 3.68 -3.95 -15.70
C LEU A 36 3.22 -4.85 -14.57
N GLY A 37 4.15 -5.62 -13.99
CA GLY A 37 3.87 -6.50 -12.85
C GLY A 37 3.47 -5.75 -11.57
N MET A 38 2.94 -6.50 -10.60
CA MET A 38 2.71 -6.04 -9.22
C MET A 38 3.48 -6.94 -8.27
N ALA A 39 4.37 -6.36 -7.46
CA ALA A 39 5.14 -7.12 -6.48
C ALA A 39 4.27 -7.63 -5.32
N VAL A 40 3.25 -6.87 -4.93
CA VAL A 40 2.33 -7.21 -3.83
C VAL A 40 0.89 -6.89 -4.30
N PRO A 41 -0.08 -7.80 -4.11
CA PRO A 41 -1.47 -7.58 -4.52
C PRO A 41 -2.23 -6.72 -3.50
N VAL A 42 -1.72 -5.54 -3.19
CA VAL A 42 -2.37 -4.55 -2.31
C VAL A 42 -2.47 -3.23 -3.05
N VAL A 43 -3.57 -2.51 -2.85
CA VAL A 43 -3.75 -1.16 -3.39
C VAL A 43 -3.67 -0.17 -2.25
N VAL A 44 -2.66 0.70 -2.29
CA VAL A 44 -2.31 1.61 -1.19
C VAL A 44 -3.26 2.81 -1.15
N GLU A 45 -3.81 3.09 0.05
CA GLU A 45 -4.57 4.32 0.33
C GLU A 45 -3.66 5.41 0.90
N LYS A 46 -2.80 5.05 1.87
CA LYS A 46 -1.87 5.98 2.54
C LYS A 46 -0.66 5.24 3.09
N ALA A 47 0.47 5.94 3.23
CA ALA A 47 1.69 5.40 3.83
C ALA A 47 2.42 6.47 4.64
N GLY A 48 3.13 6.06 5.68
CA GLY A 48 3.79 6.95 6.63
C GLY A 48 4.65 6.19 7.65
N GLY A 49 5.79 6.76 8.02
CA GLY A 49 6.79 6.03 8.82
C GLY A 49 7.19 4.73 8.11
N GLY A 50 7.07 3.60 8.80
CA GLY A 50 7.33 2.26 8.27
C GLY A 50 6.08 1.46 7.90
N VAL A 51 4.95 2.13 7.65
CA VAL A 51 3.64 1.48 7.43
C VAL A 51 2.98 1.94 6.13
N VAL A 52 2.32 0.99 5.47
CA VAL A 52 1.39 1.18 4.37
C VAL A 52 0.01 0.72 4.81
N ILE A 53 -1.01 1.55 4.59
CA ILE A 53 -2.42 1.20 4.74
C ILE A 53 -3.03 0.98 3.36
N ASP A 54 -3.56 -0.22 3.10
CA ASP A 54 -4.29 -0.50 1.87
C ASP A 54 -5.75 0.00 1.93
N VAL A 55 -6.44 0.01 0.79
CA VAL A 55 -7.84 0.46 0.66
C VAL A 55 -8.86 -0.37 1.46
N ASP A 56 -8.45 -1.56 1.91
CA ASP A 56 -9.23 -2.47 2.75
C ASP A 56 -8.98 -2.20 4.25
N GLY A 57 -8.04 -1.32 4.59
CA GLY A 57 -7.70 -0.93 5.95
C GLY A 57 -6.66 -1.83 6.62
N ASN A 58 -5.98 -2.71 5.86
CA ASN A 58 -4.86 -3.48 6.38
C ASN A 58 -3.64 -2.57 6.56
N SER A 59 -2.98 -2.73 7.71
CA SER A 59 -1.73 -2.07 8.05
C SER A 59 -0.55 -3.02 7.89
N ILE A 60 0.32 -2.71 6.94
CA ILE A 60 1.41 -3.56 6.45
C ILE A 60 2.74 -2.86 6.70
N ILE A 61 3.74 -3.61 7.18
CA ILE A 61 5.09 -3.08 7.39
C ILE A 61 5.76 -2.85 6.02
N ASP A 62 6.24 -1.63 5.78
CA ASP A 62 7.02 -1.28 4.60
C ASP A 62 8.51 -1.59 4.82
N MET A 63 8.99 -2.66 4.18
CA MET A 63 10.42 -3.00 4.12
C MET A 63 11.03 -2.71 2.74
N GLY A 64 10.27 -2.12 1.82
CA GLY A 64 10.71 -1.83 0.46
C GLY A 64 11.09 -0.37 0.24
N ALA A 65 10.51 0.56 1.01
CA ALA A 65 10.69 2.00 0.88
C ALA A 65 10.53 2.50 -0.57
N GLY A 66 9.62 1.87 -1.33
CA GLY A 66 9.41 2.17 -2.75
C GLY A 66 10.68 2.01 -3.60
N ILE A 67 11.46 0.95 -3.38
CA ILE A 67 12.78 0.74 -4.00
C ILE A 67 13.77 1.81 -3.50
N ALA A 68 13.93 1.90 -2.17
CA ALA A 68 14.83 2.81 -1.46
C ALA A 68 14.59 4.33 -1.70
N VAL A 69 13.45 4.71 -2.27
CA VAL A 69 13.09 6.10 -2.56
C VAL A 69 12.70 6.84 -1.28
N VAL A 70 11.76 6.30 -0.51
CA VAL A 70 11.18 6.99 0.66
C VAL A 70 11.96 6.72 1.95
N SER A 71 13.28 6.93 1.92
CA SER A 71 14.18 6.62 3.05
C SER A 71 13.86 7.38 4.35
N VAL A 72 13.29 8.60 4.25
CA VAL A 72 12.85 9.39 5.42
C VAL A 72 11.42 9.05 5.87
N GLY A 73 10.78 8.07 5.23
CA GLY A 73 9.37 7.74 5.36
C GLY A 73 8.52 8.43 4.28
N ASN A 74 7.49 7.74 3.81
CA ASN A 74 6.51 8.36 2.92
C ASN A 74 5.77 9.48 3.67
N SER A 75 5.56 10.63 3.03
CA SER A 75 4.92 11.80 3.66
C SER A 75 5.64 12.28 4.94
N ALA A 76 6.98 12.30 4.94
CA ALA A 76 7.77 12.91 6.00
C ALA A 76 7.56 14.44 6.09
N ASP A 77 7.87 14.98 7.27
CA ASP A 77 7.77 16.40 7.63
C ASP A 77 9.02 17.21 7.25
#